data_AF-A0AAJ0MAN8-F1
#
_entry.id   AF-A0AAJ0MAN8-F1
#
_cell.length_a   1.000
_cell.length_b   1.000
_cell.length_c   1.000
_cell.angle_alpha   90.00
_cell.angle_beta   90.00
_cell.angle_gamma   90.00
#
_symmetry.space_group_name_H-M   'P 1'
#
loop_
_entity.id
_entity.type
_entity.pdbx_description
1 polymer ?
#
loop_
_entity_poly.entity_id
_entity_poly.type
_entity_poly.pdbx_seq_one_letter_code
_entity_poly.pdbx_strand_id
1 'polypeptide(L)'
;MSSVDAAENRRRMLAGELYYAFTPDLTADRRRCKAACFEFNAHSTGGEAPRRKLVELWKKLVRDDTALPPVAPTPEEDGILLQDYPWVDGPIKVDYGFNVKCVPNYPHPTL
;
A
#
# COMPACT_ATOMS: atom_id res chain seq x y z
N MET A 1 -29.02 15.52 -11.96
CA MET A 1 -28.21 15.23 -10.77
C MET A 1 -27.35 16.46 -10.50
N SER A 2 -27.44 17.07 -9.33
CA SER A 2 -26.55 18.19 -8.98
C SER A 2 -25.10 17.74 -9.11
N SER A 3 -24.23 18.58 -9.68
CA SER A 3 -22.80 18.33 -9.69
C SER A 3 -22.34 18.12 -8.26
N VAL A 4 -21.84 16.91 -7.94
CA VAL A 4 -21.23 16.64 -6.63
C VAL A 4 -19.89 17.36 -6.61
N ASP A 5 -19.68 18.25 -5.65
CA ASP A 5 -18.35 18.81 -5.39
C ASP A 5 -17.41 17.69 -4.94
N ALA A 6 -16.41 17.38 -5.77
CA ALA A 6 -15.49 16.28 -5.53
C ALA A 6 -14.65 16.48 -4.26
N ALA A 7 -14.25 17.72 -3.94
CA ALA A 7 -13.43 18.01 -2.77
C ALA A 7 -14.22 17.81 -1.48
N GLU A 8 -15.43 18.36 -1.41
CA GLU A 8 -16.31 18.18 -0.26
C GLU A 8 -16.74 16.70 -0.12
N ASN A 9 -17.03 16.02 -1.22
CA ASN A 9 -17.36 14.59 -1.20
C ASN A 9 -16.22 13.73 -0.63
N ARG A 10 -14.97 14.04 -1.01
CA ARG A 10 -13.78 13.37 -0.46
C ARG A 10 -13.57 13.69 1.02
N ARG A 11 -13.80 14.94 1.46
CA ARG A 11 -13.76 15.30 2.88
C ARG A 11 -14.76 14.45 3.68
N ARG A 12 -16.00 14.31 3.20
CA ARG A 12 -17.04 13.47 3.83
C ARG A 12 -16.62 12.01 3.93
N MET A 13 -16.07 11.43 2.85
CA MET A 13 -15.54 10.07 2.86
C MET A 13 -14.49 9.88 3.96
N LEU A 14 -13.53 10.81 4.08
CA LEU A 14 -12.45 10.73 5.07
C LEU A 14 -12.97 10.92 6.52
N ALA A 15 -14.03 11.72 6.69
CA ALA A 15 -14.68 11.95 7.97
C ALA A 15 -15.66 10.83 8.39
N GLY A 16 -15.91 9.83 7.53
CA GLY A 16 -16.93 8.80 7.78
C GLY A 16 -18.37 9.29 7.61
N GLU A 17 -18.57 10.45 6.98
CA GLU A 17 -19.89 11.02 6.67
C GLU A 17 -20.47 10.39 5.39
N LEU A 18 -21.77 10.56 5.15
CA LEU A 18 -22.40 10.12 3.91
C LEU A 18 -21.79 10.85 2.70
N TYR A 19 -21.27 10.08 1.75
CA TYR A 19 -20.66 10.58 0.53
C TYR A 19 -21.12 9.77 -0.69
N TYR A 20 -20.99 10.35 -1.88
CA TYR A 20 -21.24 9.68 -3.14
C TYR A 20 -19.99 8.93 -3.61
N ALA A 21 -20.04 7.61 -3.59
CA ALA A 21 -18.88 6.77 -3.84
C ALA A 21 -18.39 6.77 -5.30
N PHE A 22 -19.18 7.26 -6.26
CA PHE A 22 -18.92 7.10 -7.69
C PHE A 22 -18.46 8.39 -8.38
N THR A 23 -17.92 9.36 -7.63
CA THR A 23 -17.26 10.50 -8.26
C THR A 23 -16.06 10.04 -9.11
N PRO A 24 -15.73 10.75 -10.21
CA PRO A 24 -14.63 10.36 -11.09
C PRO A 24 -13.28 10.18 -10.37
N ASP A 25 -12.98 11.01 -9.38
CA ASP A 25 -11.74 10.97 -8.62
C ASP A 25 -11.63 9.72 -7.70
N LEU A 26 -12.71 9.37 -6.99
CA LEU A 26 -12.73 8.18 -6.13
C LEU A 26 -12.69 6.89 -6.95
N THR A 27 -13.40 6.85 -8.08
CA THR A 27 -13.35 5.70 -8.99
C THR A 27 -11.98 5.55 -9.66
N ALA A 28 -11.32 6.65 -10.02
CA ALA A 28 -9.94 6.63 -10.52
C ALA A 28 -8.96 6.09 -9.47
N ASP A 29 -9.06 6.54 -8.22
CA ASP A 29 -8.24 6.03 -7.12
C ASP A 29 -8.42 4.52 -6.91
N ARG A 30 -9.68 4.02 -6.95
CA ARG A 30 -9.97 2.59 -6.83
C ARG A 30 -9.43 1.76 -8.00
N ARG A 31 -9.52 2.28 -9.24
CA ARG A 31 -8.94 1.60 -10.42
C ARG A 31 -7.42 1.49 -10.31
N ARG A 32 -6.76 2.58 -9.89
CA ARG A 32 -5.31 2.57 -9.64
C ARG A 32 -4.93 1.57 -8.55
N CYS A 33 -5.69 1.52 -7.48
CA CYS A 33 -5.44 0.58 -6.39
C CYS A 33 -5.62 -0.87 -6.83
N LYS A 34 -6.69 -1.15 -7.59
CA LYS A 34 -6.91 -2.47 -8.18
C LYS A 34 -5.74 -2.92 -9.06
N ALA A 35 -5.19 -2.02 -9.88
CA ALA A 35 -4.01 -2.32 -10.70
C ALA A 35 -2.77 -2.63 -9.85
N ALA A 36 -2.53 -1.85 -8.78
CA ALA A 36 -1.43 -2.09 -7.85
C ALA A 36 -1.60 -3.40 -7.07
N CYS A 37 -2.81 -3.75 -6.62
CA CYS A 37 -3.09 -5.06 -6.01
C CYS A 37 -2.83 -6.20 -6.99
N PHE A 38 -3.20 -6.05 -8.26
CA PHE A 38 -2.94 -7.07 -9.28
C PHE A 38 -1.43 -7.30 -9.46
N GLU A 39 -0.65 -6.22 -9.60
CA GLU A 39 0.81 -6.29 -9.71
C GLU A 39 1.44 -6.91 -8.45
N PHE A 40 1.03 -6.48 -7.25
CA PHE A 40 1.49 -7.06 -5.99
C PHE A 40 1.22 -8.57 -5.93
N ASN A 41 -0.03 -8.98 -6.18
CA ASN A 41 -0.45 -10.38 -6.08
C ASN A 41 0.27 -11.27 -7.10
N ALA A 42 0.61 -10.75 -8.27
CA ALA A 42 1.38 -11.48 -9.28
C ALA A 42 2.81 -11.82 -8.81
N HIS A 43 3.36 -11.06 -7.86
CA HIS A 43 4.69 -11.27 -7.30
C HIS A 43 4.69 -11.95 -5.94
N SER A 44 3.69 -11.71 -5.09
CA SER A 44 3.64 -12.31 -3.76
C SER A 44 3.18 -13.77 -3.79
N THR A 45 2.33 -14.15 -4.74
CA THR A 45 1.77 -15.50 -4.82
C THR A 45 2.86 -16.47 -5.30
N GLY A 46 3.33 -17.36 -4.41
CA GLY A 46 4.34 -18.39 -4.72
C GLY A 46 5.66 -18.23 -3.98
N GLY A 47 5.88 -17.13 -3.24
CA GLY A 47 7.02 -16.99 -2.33
C GLY A 47 8.40 -16.77 -2.99
N GLU A 48 8.45 -16.59 -4.31
CA GLU A 48 9.71 -16.45 -5.06
C GLU A 48 10.22 -15.01 -5.16
N ALA A 49 9.36 -14.01 -4.93
CA ALA A 49 9.76 -12.61 -5.06
C ALA A 49 10.71 -12.19 -3.92
N PRO A 50 11.82 -11.49 -4.23
CA PRO A 50 12.69 -10.93 -3.21
C PRO A 50 11.94 -10.00 -2.28
N ARG A 51 12.31 -10.02 -0.99
CA ARG A 51 11.70 -9.18 0.06
C ARG A 51 11.60 -7.71 -0.34
N ARG A 52 12.68 -7.13 -0.89
CA ARG A 52 12.72 -5.75 -1.37
C ARG A 52 11.67 -5.46 -2.44
N LYS A 53 11.49 -6.36 -3.41
CA LYS A 53 10.50 -6.20 -4.47
C LYS A 53 9.09 -6.12 -3.88
N LEU A 54 8.79 -6.95 -2.89
CA LEU A 54 7.50 -6.91 -2.19
C LEU A 54 7.31 -5.59 -1.42
N VAL A 55 8.35 -5.07 -0.77
CA VAL A 55 8.31 -3.75 -0.11
C VAL A 55 8.05 -2.63 -1.12
N GLU A 56 8.74 -2.60 -2.25
CA GLU A 56 8.53 -1.60 -3.30
C GLU A 56 7.09 -1.61 -3.83
N LEU A 57 6.56 -2.79 -4.13
CA LEU A 57 5.18 -2.96 -4.61
C LEU A 57 4.18 -2.55 -3.54
N TRP A 58 4.43 -2.90 -2.27
CA TRP A 58 3.61 -2.47 -1.15
C TRP A 58 3.59 -0.94 -1.00
N LYS A 59 4.76 -0.29 -1.04
CA LYS A 59 4.89 1.18 -0.99
C LYS A 59 4.13 1.86 -2.12
N LYS A 60 4.25 1.34 -3.35
CA LYS A 60 3.47 1.81 -4.52
C LYS A 60 1.96 1.66 -4.29
N LEU A 61 1.53 0.56 -3.67
CA LEU A 61 0.13 0.28 -3.36
C LEU A 61 -0.43 1.24 -2.30
N VAL A 62 0.33 1.57 -1.25
CA VAL A 62 -0.09 2.50 -0.20
C VAL A 62 0.25 3.97 -0.47
N ARG A 63 0.86 4.28 -1.63
CA ARG A 63 1.37 5.63 -1.99
C ARG A 63 2.35 6.18 -0.97
N ASP A 64 3.28 5.35 -0.54
CA ASP A 64 4.38 5.77 0.32
C ASP A 64 5.62 6.04 -0.54
N ASP A 65 5.84 7.32 -0.84
CA ASP A 65 6.93 7.81 -1.68
C ASP A 65 8.28 7.96 -0.93
N THR A 66 8.36 7.54 0.34
CA THR A 66 9.64 7.56 1.06
C THR A 66 10.66 6.65 0.38
N ALA A 67 11.90 7.12 0.20
CA ALA A 67 12.93 6.32 -0.44
C ALA A 67 13.29 5.10 0.42
N LEU A 68 13.51 3.95 -0.22
CA LEU A 68 14.10 2.79 0.46
C LEU A 68 15.58 3.07 0.75
N PRO A 69 16.13 2.45 1.82
CA PRO A 69 17.57 2.47 2.03
C PRO A 69 18.29 1.85 0.81
N PRO A 70 19.54 2.27 0.53
CA PRO A 70 20.36 1.65 -0.51
C PRO A 70 20.40 0.13 -0.38
N VAL A 71 20.45 -0.57 -1.50
CA VAL A 71 20.49 -2.04 -1.53
C VAL A 71 21.78 -2.53 -0.89
N ALA A 72 21.69 -3.53 -0.01
CA ALA A 72 22.86 -4.15 0.60
C ALA A 72 23.56 -5.14 -0.35
N PRO A 73 24.84 -5.49 -0.13
CA PRO A 73 25.56 -6.46 -0.95
C PRO A 73 24.93 -7.86 -0.98
N THR A 74 24.30 -8.29 0.11
CA THR A 74 23.70 -9.63 0.23
C THR A 74 22.19 -9.56 0.52
N PRO A 75 21.40 -10.57 0.12
CA PRO A 75 19.97 -10.64 0.45
C PRO A 75 19.68 -10.60 1.96
N GLU A 76 20.54 -11.20 2.78
CA GLU A 76 20.41 -11.25 4.23
C GLU A 76 20.60 -9.87 4.87
N GLU A 77 21.67 -9.16 4.48
CA GLU A 77 21.91 -7.77 4.93
C GLU A 77 20.79 -6.84 4.45
N ASP A 78 20.28 -7.06 3.24
CA ASP A 78 19.17 -6.29 2.68
C ASP A 78 17.87 -6.53 3.46
N GLY A 79 17.66 -7.77 3.91
CA GLY A 79 16.56 -8.13 4.81
C GLY A 79 16.61 -7.36 6.13
N ILE A 80 17.81 -7.16 6.71
CA ILE A 80 18.01 -6.37 7.93
C ILE A 80 17.65 -4.90 7.70
N LEU A 81 18.08 -4.31 6.56
CA LEU A 81 17.69 -2.94 6.20
C LEU A 81 16.17 -2.76 6.06
N LEU A 82 15.45 -3.85 5.78
CA LEU A 82 14.01 -3.87 5.56
C LEU A 82 13.20 -4.38 6.76
N GLN A 83 13.84 -4.59 7.93
CA GLN A 83 13.21 -5.19 9.11
C GLN A 83 12.01 -4.39 9.65
N ASP A 84 12.04 -3.06 9.52
CA ASP A 84 10.98 -2.17 10.01
C ASP A 84 9.80 -2.07 9.03
N TYR A 85 9.95 -2.58 7.80
CA TYR A 85 8.88 -2.58 6.81
C TYR A 85 7.92 -3.75 7.07
N PRO A 86 6.62 -3.59 6.79
CA PRO A 86 5.64 -4.63 7.04
C PRO A 86 5.90 -5.87 6.19
N TRP A 87 5.70 -7.05 6.79
CA TRP A 87 5.61 -8.30 6.05
C TRP A 87 4.18 -8.46 5.54
N VAL A 88 3.99 -8.38 4.22
CA VAL A 88 2.69 -8.54 3.58
C VAL A 88 2.81 -9.67 2.56
N ASP A 89 1.91 -10.63 2.66
CA ASP A 89 1.78 -11.71 1.68
C ASP A 89 0.43 -11.59 0.97
N GLY A 90 0.38 -12.04 -0.28
CA GLY A 90 -0.82 -12.00 -1.09
C GLY A 90 -1.59 -13.33 -1.09
N PRO A 91 -2.79 -13.34 -1.70
CA PRO A 91 -3.40 -12.22 -2.40
C PRO A 91 -4.04 -11.20 -1.46
N ILE A 92 -3.90 -9.91 -1.78
CA ILE A 92 -4.55 -8.79 -1.08
C ILE A 92 -5.54 -8.05 -1.98
N LYS A 93 -6.53 -7.42 -1.35
CA LYS A 93 -7.50 -6.53 -2.01
C LYS A 93 -7.85 -5.36 -1.10
N VAL A 94 -7.58 -4.15 -1.57
CA VAL A 94 -7.88 -2.89 -0.85
C VAL A 94 -8.46 -1.87 -1.82
N ASP A 95 -9.36 -1.01 -1.34
CA ASP A 95 -10.05 -0.03 -2.18
C ASP A 95 -9.14 1.10 -2.66
N TYR A 96 -8.42 1.73 -1.74
CA TYR A 96 -7.62 2.94 -2.02
C TYR A 96 -6.13 2.74 -1.79
N GLY A 97 -5.75 1.80 -0.93
CA GLY A 97 -4.37 1.55 -0.51
C GLY A 97 -3.82 2.61 0.44
N PHE A 98 -3.91 3.89 0.11
CA PHE A 98 -3.37 4.99 0.90
C PHE A 98 -4.06 5.22 2.26
N ASN A 99 -5.25 4.65 2.45
CA ASN A 99 -5.96 4.63 3.73
C ASN A 99 -5.48 3.51 4.67
N VAL A 100 -4.66 2.58 4.18
CA VAL A 100 -4.06 1.53 5.00
C VAL A 100 -2.79 2.07 5.63
N LYS A 101 -2.68 1.93 6.95
CA LYS A 101 -1.47 2.26 7.72
C LYS A 101 -0.97 0.99 8.40
N CYS A 102 0.28 0.65 8.14
CA CYS A 102 0.99 -0.37 8.91
C CYS A 102 1.88 0.36 9.91
N VAL A 103 1.83 -0.10 11.16
CA VAL A 103 2.84 0.32 12.14
C VAL A 103 4.16 -0.40 11.84
N PRO A 104 5.31 0.19 12.18
CA PRO A 104 6.59 -0.52 12.09
C PRO A 104 6.52 -1.83 12.87
N ASN A 105 7.25 -2.84 12.42
CA ASN A 105 7.40 -4.06 13.20
C ASN A 105 7.99 -3.68 14.56
N TYR A 106 7.32 -4.05 15.65
CA TYR A 106 7.85 -3.82 16.99
C TYR A 106 9.23 -4.48 17.08
N PRO A 107 10.24 -3.81 17.67
CA PRO A 107 11.51 -4.48 17.92
C PRO A 107 11.19 -5.72 18.74
N HIS A 108 11.66 -6.89 18.28
CA HIS A 108 11.69 -8.07 19.11
C HIS A 108 12.35 -7.68 20.43
N PRO A 109 11.69 -7.84 21.60
CA PRO A 109 12.40 -7.70 22.86
C PRO A 109 13.58 -8.67 22.79
N THR A 110 14.78 -8.11 22.92
CA THR A 110 16.03 -8.87 22.93
C THR A 110 15.87 -9.98 23.98
N LEU A 111 15.84 -11.23 23.52
CA LEU A 111 15.87 -12.42 24.38
C LEU A 111 17.29 -12.64 24.89
#